data_AF-A0A9W8A8R8-F1
#
_entry.id   AF-A0A9W8A8R8-F1
#
_cell.length_a   1.000
_cell.length_b   1.000
_cell.length_c   1.000
_cell.angle_alpha   90.00
_cell.angle_beta   90.00
_cell.angle_gamma   90.00
#
_symmetry.space_group_name_H-M   'P 1'
#
loop_
_entity.id
_entity.type
_entity.pdbx_description
1 polymer ?
#
loop_
_entity_poly.entity_id
_entity_poly.type
_entity_poly.pdbx_seq_one_letter_code
_entity_poly.pdbx_strand_id
1 'polypeptide(L)'
;MIGDANLFFNDLDDPRACEIEIMIAEPAFRGKGHGTEATQLLMNYGVAKLNVQRYTAKISAKNEASIGLFTKKLGFRQTGFSEVFQEVALERPVDSSDLTPVGQALIRPLTLLYDPVEM
;
A
#
# COMPACT_ATOMS: atom_id res chain seq x y z
N MET A 1 3.66 -11.08 -16.88
CA MET A 1 3.60 -9.92 -15.97
C MET A 1 2.42 -9.07 -16.40
N ILE A 2 1.51 -8.66 -15.49
CA ILE A 2 0.24 -7.98 -15.84
C ILE A 2 0.18 -6.51 -15.36
N GLY A 3 1.24 -6.04 -14.71
CA GLY A 3 1.31 -4.78 -13.98
C GLY A 3 2.49 -4.76 -13.00
N ASP A 4 2.61 -3.67 -12.28
CA ASP A 4 3.69 -3.39 -11.33
C ASP A 4 3.18 -2.55 -10.14
N ALA A 5 3.95 -2.55 -9.05
CA ALA A 5 3.65 -1.83 -7.82
C ALA A 5 4.96 -1.30 -7.21
N ASN A 6 4.93 -0.08 -6.70
CA ASN A 6 6.14 0.62 -6.25
C ASN A 6 5.91 1.34 -4.90
N LEU A 7 6.99 1.47 -4.13
CA LEU A 7 7.07 2.26 -2.91
C LEU A 7 8.19 3.29 -3.08
N PHE A 8 7.87 4.57 -2.93
CA PHE A 8 8.82 5.66 -3.06
C PHE A 8 8.99 6.40 -1.73
N PHE A 9 10.24 6.66 -1.36
CA PHE A 9 10.63 7.37 -0.13
C PHE A 9 11.32 8.68 -0.51
N ASN A 10 10.49 9.63 -0.97
CA ASN A 10 10.97 10.87 -1.57
C ASN A 10 10.81 12.10 -0.66
N ASP A 11 10.20 11.92 0.51
CA ASP A 11 10.02 12.98 1.50
C ASP A 11 11.27 13.06 2.39
N LEU A 12 12.05 14.12 2.22
CA LEU A 12 13.30 14.33 2.96
C LEU A 12 13.04 14.73 4.42
N ASP A 13 11.90 15.35 4.69
CA ASP A 13 11.52 15.81 6.02
C ASP A 13 10.81 14.70 6.82
N ASP A 14 10.15 13.77 6.13
CA ASP A 14 9.57 12.56 6.72
C ASP A 14 10.03 11.27 5.99
N PRO A 15 11.19 10.70 6.39
CA PRO A 15 11.71 9.46 5.81
C PRO A 15 10.81 8.22 6.03
N ARG A 16 9.76 8.31 6.84
CA ARG A 16 8.79 7.23 7.09
C ARG A 16 7.49 7.42 6.30
N ALA A 17 7.36 8.53 5.56
CA ALA A 17 6.33 8.71 4.56
C ALA A 17 6.71 7.98 3.28
N CYS A 18 5.74 7.26 2.72
CA CYS A 18 5.95 6.45 1.54
C CYS A 18 4.82 6.64 0.53
N GLU A 19 5.18 7.07 -0.68
CA GLU A 19 4.25 7.15 -1.80
C GLU A 19 4.10 5.76 -2.42
N ILE A 20 2.86 5.27 -2.48
CA ILE A 20 2.53 3.94 -3.00
C ILE A 20 1.85 4.05 -4.37
N GLU A 21 2.36 3.29 -5.33
CA GLU A 21 1.82 3.23 -6.69
C GLU A 21 1.49 1.78 -7.09
N ILE A 22 0.44 1.62 -7.87
CA ILE A 22 -0.01 0.33 -8.39
C ILE A 22 -0.63 0.53 -9.77
N MET A 23 -0.24 -0.32 -10.73
CA MET A 23 -0.83 -0.35 -12.05
C MET A 23 -1.15 -1.79 -12.44
N ILE A 24 -2.39 -2.03 -12.91
CA ILE A 24 -2.75 -3.24 -13.66
C ILE A 24 -2.79 -2.85 -15.13
N ALA A 25 -1.66 -3.07 -15.81
CA ALA A 25 -1.48 -2.72 -17.21
C ALA A 25 -2.48 -3.49 -18.08
N GLU A 26 -2.67 -4.78 -17.82
CA GLU A 26 -3.49 -5.64 -18.67
C GLU A 26 -5.00 -5.51 -18.41
N PRO A 27 -5.81 -5.02 -19.38
CA PRO A 27 -7.24 -4.78 -19.18
C PRO A 27 -8.02 -6.01 -18.75
N ALA A 28 -7.65 -7.19 -19.26
CA ALA A 28 -8.29 -8.46 -18.94
C ALA A 28 -8.19 -8.85 -17.44
N PHE A 29 -7.30 -8.19 -16.68
CA PHE A 29 -7.06 -8.45 -15.26
C PHE A 29 -7.57 -7.31 -14.35
N ARG A 30 -8.13 -6.24 -14.91
CA ARG A 30 -8.72 -5.15 -14.12
C ARG A 30 -10.07 -5.56 -13.50
N GLY A 31 -10.44 -4.93 -12.40
CA GLY A 31 -11.71 -5.20 -11.71
C GLY A 31 -11.81 -6.55 -10.98
N LYS A 32 -10.74 -7.36 -10.99
CA LYS A 32 -10.70 -8.72 -10.40
C LYS A 32 -10.08 -8.79 -9.00
N GLY A 33 -9.74 -7.65 -8.40
CA GLY A 33 -9.18 -7.58 -7.05
C GLY A 33 -7.64 -7.60 -6.96
N HIS A 34 -6.94 -7.96 -8.04
CA HIS A 34 -5.46 -8.03 -8.04
C HIS A 34 -4.76 -6.76 -7.56
N GLY A 35 -5.25 -5.57 -7.98
CA GLY A 35 -4.70 -4.30 -7.51
C GLY A 35 -4.89 -4.09 -6.00
N THR A 36 -6.02 -4.53 -5.44
CA THR A 36 -6.28 -4.47 -3.99
C THR A 36 -5.34 -5.38 -3.22
N GLU A 37 -5.21 -6.64 -3.65
CA GLU A 37 -4.34 -7.61 -2.99
C GLU A 37 -2.87 -7.20 -3.06
N ALA A 38 -2.39 -6.79 -4.23
CA ALA A 38 -1.02 -6.32 -4.41
C ALA A 38 -0.71 -5.10 -3.54
N THR A 39 -1.62 -4.12 -3.50
CA THR A 39 -1.44 -2.92 -2.66
C THR A 39 -1.41 -3.26 -1.18
N GLN A 40 -2.32 -4.13 -0.70
CA GLN A 40 -2.32 -4.56 0.71
C GLN A 40 -1.05 -5.32 1.10
N LEU A 41 -0.56 -6.22 0.24
CA LEU A 41 0.71 -6.91 0.46
C LEU A 41 1.87 -5.93 0.55
N LEU A 42 1.92 -4.95 -0.35
CA LEU A 42 2.98 -3.95 -0.38
C LEU A 42 2.92 -3.02 0.85
N MET A 43 1.72 -2.64 1.30
CA MET A 43 1.52 -1.91 2.55
C MET A 43 1.97 -2.73 3.76
N ASN A 44 1.58 -4.01 3.86
CA ASN A 44 2.05 -4.88 4.95
C ASN A 44 3.58 -4.99 4.96
N TYR A 45 4.20 -5.12 3.79
CA TYR A 45 5.66 -5.15 3.67
C TYR A 45 6.31 -3.84 4.12
N GLY A 46 5.78 -2.69 3.69
CA GLY A 46 6.33 -1.39 4.07
C GLY A 46 6.24 -1.14 5.57
N VAL A 47 5.14 -1.53 6.23
CA VAL A 47 5.04 -1.46 7.70
C VAL A 47 6.02 -2.44 8.36
N ALA A 48 6.01 -3.71 7.97
CA ALA A 48 6.75 -4.76 8.66
C ALA A 48 8.27 -4.72 8.45
N LYS A 49 8.74 -4.22 7.30
CA LYS A 49 10.16 -4.30 6.90
C LYS A 49 10.81 -2.96 6.62
N LEU A 50 10.03 -1.95 6.23
CA LEU A 50 10.56 -0.63 5.86
C LEU A 50 10.21 0.47 6.88
N ASN A 51 9.49 0.12 7.96
CA ASN A 51 9.10 1.06 9.02
C ASN A 51 8.30 2.27 8.49
N VAL A 52 7.45 2.05 7.48
CA VAL A 52 6.52 3.06 6.97
C VAL A 52 5.52 3.43 8.05
N GLN A 53 5.28 4.72 8.26
CA GLN A 53 4.29 5.24 9.22
C GLN A 53 3.16 6.01 8.56
N ARG A 54 3.33 6.39 7.29
CA ARG A 54 2.31 7.11 6.54
C ARG A 54 2.44 6.77 5.06
N TYR A 55 1.35 6.31 4.48
CA TYR A 55 1.25 6.12 3.04
C TYR A 55 0.64 7.36 2.38
N THR A 56 1.14 7.71 1.22
CA THR A 56 0.56 8.73 0.34
C THR A 56 0.30 8.14 -1.04
N ALA A 57 -0.63 8.71 -1.78
CA ALA A 57 -0.86 8.39 -3.18
C ALA A 57 -1.31 9.62 -3.93
N LYS A 58 -0.79 9.83 -5.15
CA LYS A 58 -1.30 10.82 -6.10
C LYS A 58 -1.99 10.08 -7.23
N ILE A 59 -3.24 10.44 -7.50
CA ILE A 59 -4.06 9.72 -8.48
C ILE A 59 -4.71 10.74 -9.39
N SER A 60 -4.58 10.55 -10.71
CA SER A 60 -5.32 11.36 -11.69
C SER A 60 -6.81 11.43 -11.34
N ALA A 61 -7.38 12.63 -11.38
CA ALA A 61 -8.79 12.90 -11.08
C ALA A 61 -9.76 12.09 -11.94
N LYS A 62 -9.31 11.64 -13.13
CA LYS A 62 -10.10 10.81 -14.06
C LYS A 62 -10.08 9.32 -13.71
N ASN A 63 -9.22 8.88 -12.80
CA ASN A 63 -9.06 7.47 -12.44
C ASN A 63 -9.93 7.11 -11.23
N GLU A 64 -11.24 7.19 -11.41
CA GLU A 64 -12.24 6.91 -10.37
C GLU A 64 -12.09 5.51 -9.76
N ALA A 65 -11.67 4.53 -10.56
CA ALA A 65 -11.44 3.17 -10.09
C ALA A 65 -10.34 3.11 -9.02
N SER A 66 -9.22 3.80 -9.25
CA SER A 66 -8.12 3.84 -8.29
C SER A 66 -8.44 4.74 -7.10
N ILE A 67 -9.09 5.89 -7.32
CA ILE A 67 -9.59 6.72 -6.22
C ILE A 67 -10.52 5.90 -5.31
N GLY A 68 -11.44 5.13 -5.89
CA GLY A 68 -12.34 4.24 -5.16
C GLY A 68 -11.62 3.10 -4.43
N LEU A 69 -10.58 2.50 -5.03
CA LEU A 69 -9.73 1.52 -4.37
C LEU A 69 -9.11 2.10 -3.09
N PHE A 70 -8.40 3.22 -3.22
CA PHE A 70 -7.66 3.81 -2.12
C PHE A 70 -8.60 4.34 -1.02
N THR A 71 -9.65 5.08 -1.40
CA THR A 71 -10.54 5.71 -0.43
C THR A 71 -11.52 4.75 0.23
N LYS A 72 -12.17 3.87 -0.56
CA LYS A 72 -13.28 3.03 -0.06
C LYS A 72 -12.81 1.68 0.48
N LYS A 73 -11.73 1.11 -0.07
CA LYS A 73 -11.24 -0.23 0.33
C LYS A 73 -10.01 -0.19 1.21
N LEU A 74 -9.13 0.79 1.00
CA LEU A 74 -7.86 0.87 1.72
C LEU A 74 -7.83 1.95 2.81
N GLY A 75 -8.91 2.73 2.96
CA GLY A 75 -9.06 3.68 4.05
C GLY A 75 -8.20 4.95 3.92
N PHE A 76 -7.75 5.29 2.71
CA PHE A 76 -7.07 6.56 2.47
C PHE A 76 -8.08 7.71 2.51
N ARG A 77 -7.62 8.87 2.99
CA ARG A 77 -8.38 10.12 2.97
C ARG A 77 -7.76 11.10 1.99
N GLN A 78 -8.59 11.90 1.34
CA GLN A 78 -8.11 12.99 0.48
C GLN A 78 -7.58 14.14 1.34
N THR A 79 -6.39 14.63 0.98
CA THR A 79 -5.71 15.75 1.66
C THR A 79 -5.55 16.97 0.77
N GLY A 80 -5.64 16.81 -0.55
CA GLY A 80 -5.48 17.91 -1.47
C GLY A 80 -5.86 17.57 -2.90
N PHE A 81 -5.74 18.58 -3.76
CA PHE A 81 -5.92 18.49 -5.19
C PHE A 81 -4.87 19.35 -5.89
N SER A 82 -4.24 18.82 -6.93
CA SER A 82 -3.33 19.57 -7.79
C SER A 82 -4.05 20.00 -9.05
N GLU A 83 -4.30 21.31 -9.21
CA GLU A 83 -4.88 21.86 -10.44
C GLU A 83 -3.94 21.71 -11.65
N VAL A 84 -2.63 21.78 -11.43
CA VAL A 84 -1.64 21.69 -12.52
C VAL A 84 -1.58 20.28 -13.09
N PHE A 85 -1.60 19.27 -12.22
CA PHE A 85 -1.50 17.86 -12.62
C PHE A 85 -2.86 17.17 -12.77
N GLN A 86 -3.95 17.82 -12.34
CA GLN A 86 -5.29 17.25 -12.27
C GLN A 86 -5.28 15.93 -11.48
N GLU A 87 -4.72 15.98 -10.28
CA GLU A 87 -4.51 14.83 -9.40
C GLU A 87 -5.10 15.06 -8.01
N VAL A 88 -5.67 14.00 -7.47
CA VAL A 88 -6.11 13.92 -6.08
C VAL A 88 -4.94 13.42 -5.23
N ALA A 89 -4.61 14.16 -4.18
CA ALA A 89 -3.64 13.73 -3.17
C ALA A 89 -4.36 13.01 -2.04
N LEU A 90 -3.92 11.80 -1.72
CA LEU A 90 -4.46 10.95 -0.68
C LEU A 90 -3.39 10.59 0.34
N GLU A 91 -3.80 10.35 1.58
CA GLU A 91 -2.92 9.81 2.62
C GLU A 91 -3.63 8.78 3.50
N ARG A 92 -2.83 7.93 4.15
CA ARG A 92 -3.27 7.07 5.24
C ARG A 92 -2.15 6.92 6.28
N PRO A 93 -2.33 7.38 7.52
CA PRO A 93 -1.40 7.02 8.60
C PRO A 93 -1.49 5.52 8.87
N VAL A 94 -0.38 4.92 9.31
CA VAL A 94 -0.33 3.52 9.73
C VAL A 94 -0.74 3.44 11.20
N ASP A 95 -1.75 2.63 11.50
CA ASP A 95 -2.08 2.26 12.88
C ASP A 95 -1.36 0.98 13.29
N SER A 96 -1.11 0.83 14.58
CA SER A 96 -0.68 -0.42 15.22
C SER A 96 -1.56 -1.63 14.86
N SER A 97 -2.84 -1.43 14.52
CA SER A 97 -3.77 -2.47 14.08
C SER A 97 -3.74 -2.77 12.58
N ASP A 98 -2.98 -2.04 11.76
CA ASP A 98 -3.03 -2.15 10.30
C ASP A 98 -2.39 -3.42 9.72
N LEU A 99 -1.70 -4.18 10.56
CA LEU A 99 -1.08 -5.44 10.15
C LEU A 99 -2.16 -6.52 10.05
N THR A 100 -2.48 -6.89 8.82
CA THR A 100 -3.25 -8.12 8.51
C THR A 100 -2.56 -9.35 9.12
N PRO A 101 -3.24 -10.51 9.26
CA PRO A 101 -2.58 -11.74 9.72
C PRO A 101 -1.32 -12.10 8.93
N VAL A 102 -1.31 -11.83 7.62
CA VAL A 102 -0.12 -11.99 6.76
C VAL A 102 0.97 -10.98 7.16
N GLY A 103 0.62 -9.71 7.38
CA GLY A 103 1.54 -8.70 7.91
C GLY A 103 2.14 -9.10 9.26
N GLN A 104 1.34 -9.65 10.16
CA GLN A 104 1.79 -10.17 11.46
C GLN A 104 2.74 -11.36 11.33
N ALA A 105 2.54 -12.22 10.33
CA ALA A 105 3.49 -13.29 10.02
C ALA A 105 4.83 -12.75 9.51
N LEU A 106 4.83 -11.64 8.75
CA LEU A 106 6.07 -11.03 8.22
C LEU A 106 6.97 -10.42 9.30
N ILE A 107 6.40 -9.96 10.42
CA ILE A 107 7.14 -9.42 11.58
C ILE A 107 7.60 -10.50 12.57
N ARG A 108 7.13 -11.76 12.45
CA ARG A 108 7.59 -12.81 13.35
C ARG A 108 9.09 -13.09 13.15
N PRO A 109 9.88 -13.19 14.22
CA PRO A 109 11.27 -13.61 14.10
C PRO A 109 11.33 -15.05 13.56
N LEU A 110 12.27 -15.30 12.66
CA LEU A 110 12.44 -16.59 11.95
C LEU A 110 12.62 -17.78 12.91
N THR A 111 13.05 -17.52 14.15
CA THR A 111 13.23 -18.49 15.24
C THR A 111 11.94 -19.16 15.72
N LEU A 112 10.75 -18.67 15.34
CA LEU A 112 9.45 -19.27 15.71
C LEU A 112 8.82 -20.11 14.58
N LEU A 113 9.53 -20.36 13.47
CA LEU A 113 9.06 -21.24 12.38
C LEU A 113 9.58 -22.68 12.51
N TYR A 114 10.41 -22.95 13.50
CA TYR A 114 10.79 -24.29 13.93
C TYR A 114 10.22 -24.51 15.32
N ASP A 115 9.02 -25.08 15.42
CA ASP A 115 8.69 -25.86 16.60
C ASP A 115 9.65 -27.07 16.57
N PRO A 116 10.52 -27.26 17.57
CA PRO A 116 11.20 -28.54 17.70
C PRO A 116 10.09 -29.58 17.86
N VAL A 117 9.94 -30.43 16.85
CA VAL A 117 9.14 -31.64 16.90
C VAL A 117 9.44 -32.31 18.24
N GLU A 118 8.40 -32.50 19.07
CA GLU A 118 8.47 -33.23 20.33
C GLU A 118 9.28 -34.53 20.11
N MET A 119 10.36 -34.69 20.88
CA MET A 119 11.06 -35.97 21.06
C MET A 119 10.44 -36.73 22.23
#